data_AF-A0A0F9DCJ7-F1
#
_entry.id   AF-A0A0F9DCJ7-F1
#
_cell.length_a   1.000
_cell.length_b   1.000
_cell.length_c   1.000
_cell.angle_alpha   90.00
_cell.angle_beta   90.00
_cell.angle_gamma   90.00
#
_symmetry.space_group_name_H-M   'P 1'
#
loop_
_entity.id
_entity.type
_entity.pdbx_description
1 polymer ?
#
loop_
_entity_poly.entity_id
_entity_poly.type
_entity_poly.pdbx_seq_one_letter_code
_entity_poly.pdbx_strand_id
1 'polypeptide(L)'
;MTSPFGAIVEQLLKEASGSIPYNLPEESIYLESVRGLRDELDSIVAGDSGFVIDTSTIDHDTLLNFDQDEHFLKSDIKASDVTMAVVGTPAFTTVQHIQDVFHSSGWISGGILSDDGSQNIDVTAGEGLLRATDSRTVQLLFADWADSDTNAISDGTAKFVGIEYNAGSPQVVVKATNTWDYNTDFPIGSVVREGTTLHISQAEHAIGDHANFMIQRLYEVQKFARDNITGGLILGEDGANR
;
A
#
# COMPACT_ATOMS: atom_id res chain seq x y z
N MET A 1 -14.61 -82.40 -26.63
CA MET A 1 -14.48 -82.68 -25.19
C MET A 1 -14.14 -81.37 -24.52
N THR A 2 -15.09 -80.79 -23.79
CA THR A 2 -14.93 -79.50 -23.09
C THR A 2 -13.77 -79.59 -22.10
N SER A 3 -12.92 -78.56 -22.08
CA SER A 3 -11.71 -78.57 -21.26
C SER A 3 -12.09 -78.58 -19.77
N PRO A 4 -11.37 -79.37 -18.94
CA PRO A 4 -11.72 -79.56 -17.53
C PRO A 4 -11.66 -78.25 -16.71
N PHE A 5 -10.97 -77.22 -17.22
CA PHE A 5 -10.86 -75.93 -16.56
C PHE A 5 -12.16 -75.12 -16.56
N GLY A 6 -12.95 -75.19 -17.65
CA GLY A 6 -14.20 -74.42 -17.76
C GLY A 6 -15.29 -74.90 -16.80
N ALA A 7 -15.39 -76.22 -16.60
CA ALA A 7 -16.36 -76.82 -15.69
C ALA A 7 -16.03 -76.54 -14.21
N ILE A 8 -14.74 -76.49 -13.86
CA ILE A 8 -14.29 -76.18 -12.49
C ILE A 8 -14.56 -74.71 -12.14
N VAL A 9 -14.36 -73.80 -13.09
CA VAL A 9 -14.62 -72.37 -12.89
C VAL A 9 -16.12 -72.10 -12.70
N GLU A 10 -17.00 -72.72 -13.49
CA GLU A 10 -18.45 -72.61 -13.29
C GLU A 10 -18.92 -73.20 -11.95
N GLN A 11 -18.29 -74.28 -11.48
CA GLN A 11 -18.61 -74.88 -10.20
C GLN A 11 -18.17 -74.00 -9.03
N LEU A 12 -16.97 -73.41 -9.09
CA LEU A 12 -16.48 -72.47 -8.08
C LEU A 12 -17.31 -71.19 -7.99
N LEU A 13 -17.81 -70.67 -9.12
CA LEU A 13 -18.72 -69.52 -9.15
C LEU A 13 -20.10 -69.84 -8.54
N LYS A 14 -20.60 -71.06 -8.73
CA LYS A 14 -21.82 -71.52 -8.06
C LYS A 14 -21.63 -71.67 -6.56
N GLU A 15 -20.50 -72.22 -6.13
CA GLU A 15 -20.17 -72.43 -4.71
C GLU A 15 -19.89 -71.10 -3.98
N ALA A 16 -19.25 -70.11 -4.63
CA ALA A 16 -19.01 -68.79 -4.06
C ALA A 16 -20.26 -67.91 -3.92
N SER A 17 -21.34 -68.22 -4.64
CA SER A 17 -22.66 -67.58 -4.48
C SER A 17 -23.48 -68.18 -3.33
N GLY A 18 -23.05 -69.33 -2.80
CA GLY A 18 -23.55 -69.88 -1.54
C GLY A 18 -22.67 -69.40 -0.39
N SER A 19 -23.28 -69.02 0.73
CA SER A 19 -22.57 -68.65 1.96
C SER A 19 -21.47 -69.66 2.29
N ILE A 20 -20.24 -69.19 2.45
CA ILE A 20 -19.06 -70.05 2.70
C ILE A 20 -19.24 -70.75 4.06
N PRO A 21 -19.10 -72.09 4.13
CA PRO A 21 -19.19 -72.83 5.40
C PRO A 21 -17.96 -72.57 6.30
N TYR A 22 -18.23 -72.43 7.60
CA TYR A 22 -17.35 -71.99 8.69
C TYR A 22 -16.21 -72.96 9.07
N ASN A 23 -15.49 -73.56 8.13
CA ASN A 23 -14.36 -74.43 8.49
C ASN A 23 -13.30 -74.60 7.39
N LEU A 24 -12.68 -73.49 6.96
CA LEU A 24 -11.55 -73.50 6.03
C LEU A 24 -10.23 -73.12 6.75
N PRO A 25 -9.08 -73.68 6.30
CA PRO A 25 -7.77 -73.48 6.90
C PRO A 25 -7.29 -72.03 6.76
N GLU A 26 -6.35 -71.61 7.63
CA GLU A 26 -5.93 -70.23 7.94
C GLU A 26 -5.95 -69.21 6.78
N GLU A 27 -5.66 -69.61 5.53
CA GLU A 27 -5.79 -68.78 4.33
C GLU A 27 -7.18 -68.17 4.11
N SER A 28 -8.27 -68.83 4.53
CA SER A 28 -9.63 -68.26 4.44
C SER A 28 -9.90 -67.19 5.50
N ILE A 29 -9.25 -67.28 6.66
CA ILE A 29 -9.35 -66.26 7.73
C ILE A 29 -8.66 -64.98 7.27
N TYR A 30 -7.52 -65.10 6.58
CA TYR A 30 -6.86 -63.96 5.95
C TYR A 30 -7.74 -63.31 4.88
N LEU A 31 -8.45 -64.11 4.08
CA LEU A 31 -9.31 -63.57 3.01
C LEU A 31 -10.57 -62.87 3.57
N GLU A 32 -11.14 -63.40 4.65
CA GLU A 32 -12.28 -62.78 5.34
C GLU A 32 -11.86 -61.53 6.13
N SER A 33 -10.69 -61.54 6.76
CA SER A 33 -10.09 -60.37 7.40
C SER A 33 -9.72 -59.27 6.39
N VAL A 34 -9.15 -59.62 5.25
CA VAL A 34 -8.84 -58.65 4.18
C VAL A 34 -10.12 -58.12 3.54
N ARG A 35 -11.19 -58.92 3.42
CA ARG A 35 -12.50 -58.43 2.98
C ARG A 35 -13.11 -57.48 4.01
N GLY A 36 -13.09 -57.81 5.30
CA GLY A 36 -13.58 -56.93 6.36
C GLY A 36 -12.80 -55.61 6.44
N LEU A 37 -11.48 -55.66 6.32
CA LEU A 37 -10.64 -54.45 6.25
C LEU A 37 -10.88 -53.63 4.98
N ARG A 38 -11.20 -54.29 3.86
CA ARG A 38 -11.56 -53.59 2.62
C ARG A 38 -12.94 -52.94 2.71
N ASP A 39 -13.89 -53.60 3.34
CA ASP A 39 -15.23 -53.06 3.57
C ASP A 39 -15.20 -51.88 4.57
N GLU A 40 -14.36 -51.95 5.61
CA GLU A 40 -14.08 -50.82 6.52
C GLU A 40 -13.32 -49.67 5.82
N LEU A 41 -12.35 -49.99 4.94
CA LEU A 41 -11.64 -48.98 4.15
C LEU A 41 -12.56 -48.32 3.12
N ASP A 42 -13.37 -49.11 2.42
CA ASP A 42 -14.34 -48.63 1.44
C ASP A 42 -15.44 -47.82 2.13
N SER A 43 -15.81 -48.12 3.39
CA SER A 43 -16.72 -47.27 4.18
C SER A 43 -16.07 -45.96 4.66
N ILE A 44 -14.76 -45.96 4.95
CA ILE A 44 -13.99 -44.74 5.26
C ILE A 44 -13.84 -43.85 4.02
N VAL A 45 -13.66 -44.43 2.83
CA VAL A 45 -13.50 -43.70 1.56
C VAL A 45 -14.84 -43.28 0.96
N ALA A 46 -15.92 -44.01 1.24
CA ALA A 46 -17.28 -43.73 0.78
C ALA A 46 -18.19 -43.19 1.89
N GLY A 47 -17.80 -42.09 2.54
CA GLY A 47 -18.73 -41.20 3.23
C GLY A 47 -19.56 -41.80 4.37
N ASP A 48 -18.99 -42.72 5.16
CA ASP A 48 -19.60 -43.13 6.43
C ASP A 48 -19.61 -41.96 7.44
N SER A 49 -20.73 -41.81 8.14
CA SER A 49 -21.04 -40.74 9.10
C SER A 49 -20.25 -40.81 10.42
N GLY A 50 -19.46 -41.87 10.66
CA GLY A 50 -18.76 -42.12 11.93
C GLY A 50 -17.27 -41.73 11.97
N PHE A 51 -16.58 -41.67 10.83
CA PHE A 51 -15.25 -41.11 10.70
C PHE A 51 -15.21 -40.29 9.42
N VAL A 52 -15.92 -39.18 9.46
CA VAL A 52 -15.70 -38.17 8.45
C VAL A 52 -14.40 -37.49 8.88
N ILE A 53 -13.28 -37.75 8.18
CA ILE A 53 -12.42 -36.61 7.82
C ILE A 53 -13.32 -35.82 6.89
N ASP A 54 -14.22 -35.07 7.49
CA ASP A 54 -15.06 -34.18 6.76
C ASP A 54 -14.08 -33.18 6.21
N THR A 55 -13.83 -33.28 4.90
CA THR A 55 -12.97 -32.32 4.24
C THR A 55 -13.56 -30.93 4.45
N SER A 56 -14.86 -30.73 4.74
CA SER A 56 -15.40 -29.41 5.11
C SER A 56 -15.14 -28.97 6.58
N THR A 57 -14.59 -29.82 7.45
CA THR A 57 -14.10 -29.45 8.80
C THR A 57 -12.60 -29.68 8.99
N ILE A 58 -11.95 -30.46 8.13
CA ILE A 58 -10.50 -30.52 7.94
C ILE A 58 -10.20 -30.31 6.46
N ASP A 59 -10.55 -29.13 5.98
CA ASP A 59 -9.79 -28.46 4.94
C ASP A 59 -9.49 -27.06 5.47
N HIS A 60 -8.33 -26.58 5.08
CA HIS A 60 -8.11 -25.15 4.96
C HIS A 60 -7.90 -24.89 3.45
N ASP A 61 -8.69 -25.57 2.60
CA ASP A 61 -8.49 -25.57 1.14
C ASP A 61 -9.66 -26.13 0.29
N THR A 62 -10.86 -26.35 0.81
CA THR A 62 -12.05 -26.42 -0.06
C THR A 62 -12.66 -25.03 -0.14
N LEU A 63 -12.60 -24.51 -1.36
CA LEU A 63 -13.00 -23.19 -1.85
C LEU A 63 -14.53 -22.94 -1.74
N LEU A 64 -15.17 -23.40 -0.67
CA LEU A 64 -16.58 -23.18 -0.36
C LEU A 64 -16.78 -22.44 0.97
N ASN A 65 -15.77 -22.45 1.85
CA ASN A 65 -15.67 -21.51 2.97
C ASN A 65 -14.43 -20.59 2.87
N PHE A 66 -13.77 -20.62 1.71
CA PHE A 66 -12.95 -19.53 1.24
C PHE A 66 -13.92 -18.44 0.79
N ASP A 67 -14.35 -17.61 1.73
CA ASP A 67 -14.73 -16.27 1.32
C ASP A 67 -13.50 -15.74 0.56
N GLN A 68 -13.64 -15.39 -0.72
CA GLN A 68 -12.52 -14.82 -1.46
C GLN A 68 -12.01 -13.52 -0.80
N ASP A 69 -12.76 -13.02 0.18
CA ASP A 69 -12.43 -11.89 1.04
C ASP A 69 -11.67 -12.27 2.34
N GLU A 70 -11.57 -13.56 2.73
CA GLU A 70 -10.85 -14.01 3.95
C GLU A 70 -9.37 -14.33 3.69
N HIS A 71 -9.03 -14.73 2.47
CA HIS A 71 -7.64 -14.89 2.06
C HIS A 71 -7.33 -13.78 1.06
N PHE A 72 -6.87 -12.64 1.58
CA PHE A 72 -6.43 -11.50 0.80
C PHE A 72 -5.42 -11.92 -0.28
N LEU A 73 -5.90 -12.28 -1.47
CA LEU A 73 -5.07 -12.50 -2.68
C LEU A 73 -4.48 -11.18 -3.22
N LYS A 74 -4.77 -10.08 -2.51
CA LYS A 74 -4.16 -8.76 -2.63
C LYS A 74 -4.11 -8.14 -1.23
N SER A 75 -2.97 -8.26 -0.55
CA SER A 75 -2.76 -7.77 0.81
C SER A 75 -2.61 -6.24 0.88
N ASP A 76 -3.51 -5.48 0.26
CA ASP A 76 -3.48 -4.02 0.33
C ASP A 76 -4.30 -3.59 1.54
N ILE A 77 -3.76 -3.80 2.75
CA ILE A 77 -4.32 -3.19 3.96
C ILE A 77 -4.17 -1.67 3.81
N LYS A 78 -5.28 -0.95 3.70
CA LYS A 78 -5.23 0.51 3.56
C LYS A 78 -4.81 1.15 4.87
N ALA A 79 -4.06 2.24 4.80
CA ALA A 79 -3.69 3.02 5.98
C ALA A 79 -4.93 3.58 6.73
N SER A 80 -6.07 3.74 6.05
CA SER A 80 -7.36 4.10 6.66
C SER A 80 -7.94 3.00 7.54
N ASP A 81 -7.53 1.74 7.34
CA ASP A 81 -8.11 0.58 8.00
C ASP A 81 -7.23 0.12 9.18
N VAL A 82 -5.99 0.62 9.25
CA VAL A 82 -5.07 0.39 10.38
C VAL A 82 -5.35 1.40 11.48
N THR A 83 -5.92 0.93 12.58
CA THR A 83 -6.30 1.79 13.72
C THR A 83 -5.12 2.06 14.67
N MET A 84 -5.19 3.21 15.35
CA MET A 84 -4.26 3.65 16.38
C MET A 84 -4.92 3.55 17.76
N ALA A 85 -4.10 3.45 18.82
CA ALA A 85 -4.61 3.52 20.18
C ALA A 85 -5.20 4.92 20.47
N VAL A 86 -6.41 4.96 21.02
CA VAL A 86 -7.16 6.20 21.25
C VAL A 86 -7.78 6.26 22.64
N VAL A 87 -8.05 7.48 23.11
CA VAL A 87 -8.82 7.74 24.34
C VAL A 87 -10.19 8.28 23.95
N GLY A 88 -11.26 7.58 24.34
CA GLY A 88 -12.63 7.96 23.99
C GLY A 88 -12.90 7.79 22.49
N THR A 89 -13.48 8.81 21.86
CA THR A 89 -13.91 8.80 20.45
C THR A 89 -13.36 10.01 19.69
N PRO A 90 -12.03 10.07 19.44
CA PRO A 90 -11.46 11.19 18.70
C PRO A 90 -11.79 11.12 17.20
N ALA A 91 -11.64 12.24 16.50
CA ALA A 91 -11.86 12.32 15.06
C ALA A 91 -10.79 11.59 14.23
N PHE A 92 -9.57 11.45 14.79
CA PHE A 92 -8.41 10.84 14.13
C PHE A 92 -8.05 9.54 14.84
N THR A 93 -8.13 8.42 14.14
CA THR A 93 -8.08 7.07 14.74
C THR A 93 -7.22 6.08 13.96
N THR A 94 -6.55 6.49 12.88
CA THR A 94 -5.93 5.57 11.91
C THR A 94 -4.52 6.01 11.51
N VAL A 95 -3.76 5.12 10.88
CA VAL A 95 -2.42 5.44 10.36
C VAL A 95 -2.50 6.51 9.27
N GLN A 96 -3.53 6.49 8.41
CA GLN A 96 -3.75 7.58 7.43
C GLN A 96 -3.87 8.94 8.13
N HIS A 97 -4.57 9.00 9.26
CA HIS A 97 -4.72 10.26 9.99
C HIS A 97 -3.40 10.81 10.54
N ILE A 98 -2.38 9.98 10.77
CA ILE A 98 -1.02 10.45 11.10
C ILE A 98 -0.47 11.24 9.92
N GLN A 99 -0.57 10.70 8.71
CA GLN A 99 -0.17 11.39 7.48
C GLN A 99 -0.93 12.71 7.32
N ASP A 100 -2.24 12.68 7.54
CA ASP A 100 -3.11 13.85 7.34
C ASP A 100 -2.78 15.01 8.28
N VAL A 101 -2.42 14.70 9.53
CA VAL A 101 -2.23 15.70 10.60
C VAL A 101 -0.80 16.20 10.72
N PHE A 102 0.19 15.32 10.55
CA PHE A 102 1.60 15.70 10.75
C PHE A 102 2.28 16.22 9.50
N HIS A 103 1.85 15.82 8.31
CA HIS A 103 2.47 16.21 7.06
C HIS A 103 1.68 17.31 6.33
N SER A 104 2.32 17.90 5.33
CA SER A 104 1.80 19.02 4.53
C SER A 104 1.81 18.68 3.05
N SER A 105 1.04 19.41 2.26
CA SER A 105 1.14 19.35 0.79
C SER A 105 2.47 19.95 0.33
N GLY A 106 2.99 19.48 -0.80
CA GLY A 106 4.28 19.95 -1.31
C GLY A 106 4.95 18.97 -2.26
N TRP A 107 6.18 19.33 -2.64
CA TRP A 107 6.99 18.65 -3.64
C TRP A 107 7.92 17.58 -3.04
N ILE A 108 8.11 16.46 -3.77
CA ILE A 108 9.09 15.40 -3.45
C ILE A 108 10.17 15.32 -4.54
N SER A 109 9.78 15.21 -5.81
CA SER A 109 10.71 15.05 -6.94
C SER A 109 10.11 15.49 -8.27
N GLY A 110 10.96 15.74 -9.28
CA GLY A 110 10.53 16.18 -10.61
C GLY A 110 10.15 17.65 -10.66
N GLY A 111 9.20 18.04 -11.52
CA GLY A 111 8.74 19.43 -11.61
C GLY A 111 9.83 20.45 -11.96
N ILE A 112 10.81 20.06 -12.79
CA ILE A 112 11.91 20.92 -13.18
C ILE A 112 11.41 21.93 -14.21
N LEU A 113 11.64 23.22 -13.94
CA LEU A 113 11.36 24.30 -14.86
C LEU A 113 12.52 24.49 -15.85
N SER A 114 12.24 24.50 -17.15
CA SER A 114 13.23 24.79 -18.19
C SER A 114 12.66 25.73 -19.27
N ASP A 115 13.54 26.45 -19.95
CA ASP A 115 13.21 27.24 -21.13
C ASP A 115 12.94 26.30 -22.33
N ASP A 116 11.82 26.48 -23.03
CA ASP A 116 11.44 25.69 -24.21
C ASP A 116 12.15 26.15 -25.50
N GLY A 117 13.07 27.12 -25.39
CA GLY A 117 13.75 27.78 -26.49
C GLY A 117 12.92 28.91 -27.12
N SER A 118 11.79 29.26 -26.49
CA SER A 118 10.92 30.34 -26.88
C SER A 118 10.65 31.27 -25.68
N GLN A 119 9.46 31.88 -25.59
CA GLN A 119 9.09 32.77 -24.47
C GLN A 119 8.23 32.04 -23.44
N ASN A 120 8.32 30.71 -23.41
CA ASN A 120 7.55 29.83 -22.55
C ASN A 120 8.49 28.94 -21.73
N ILE A 121 7.91 28.15 -20.83
CA ILE A 121 8.64 27.16 -20.06
C ILE A 121 8.03 25.78 -20.23
N ASP A 122 8.88 24.78 -20.11
CA ASP A 122 8.49 23.40 -19.92
C ASP A 122 8.65 23.02 -18.45
N VAL A 123 7.77 22.16 -17.97
CA VAL A 123 7.76 21.63 -16.62
C VAL A 123 7.72 20.12 -16.69
N THR A 124 8.74 19.46 -16.15
CA THR A 124 8.78 17.98 -16.17
C THR A 124 7.71 17.39 -15.26
N ALA A 125 7.32 16.13 -15.53
CA ALA A 125 6.55 15.32 -14.60
C ALA A 125 7.20 15.27 -13.20
N GLY A 126 6.39 14.99 -12.18
CA GLY A 126 6.87 14.96 -10.81
C GLY A 126 5.86 14.38 -9.83
N GLU A 127 6.29 14.34 -8.57
CA GLU A 127 5.62 13.65 -7.47
C GLU A 127 5.59 14.53 -6.22
N GLY A 128 4.54 14.41 -5.43
CA GLY A 128 4.34 15.21 -4.23
C GLY A 128 3.12 14.78 -3.41
N LEU A 129 2.66 15.68 -2.54
CA LEU A 129 1.44 15.50 -1.76
C LEU A 129 0.49 16.68 -1.90
N LEU A 130 -0.81 16.39 -1.99
CA LEU A 130 -1.89 17.37 -2.14
C LEU A 130 -3.15 16.93 -1.40
N ARG A 131 -4.03 17.88 -1.13
CA ARG A 131 -5.38 17.64 -0.61
C ARG A 131 -6.41 17.97 -1.67
N ALA A 132 -7.53 17.25 -1.69
CA ALA A 132 -8.63 17.53 -2.60
C ALA A 132 -9.47 18.75 -2.20
N THR A 133 -9.24 19.31 -1.01
CA THR A 133 -9.97 20.46 -0.47
C THR A 133 -9.04 21.30 0.41
N ASP A 134 -9.27 22.61 0.44
CA ASP A 134 -8.51 23.56 1.26
C ASP A 134 -8.85 23.40 2.74
N SER A 135 -8.27 22.36 3.35
CA SER A 135 -8.41 22.08 4.77
C SER A 135 -7.21 21.29 5.25
N ARG A 136 -6.66 21.69 6.39
CA ARG A 136 -5.44 21.11 6.93
C ARG A 136 -5.61 19.70 7.52
N THR A 137 -6.85 19.22 7.64
CA THR A 137 -7.18 17.96 8.33
C THR A 137 -7.90 16.95 7.46
N VAL A 138 -8.19 17.25 6.20
CA VAL A 138 -8.75 16.26 5.26
C VAL A 138 -7.65 15.34 4.76
N GLN A 139 -8.00 14.25 4.09
CA GLN A 139 -7.00 13.28 3.63
C GLN A 139 -5.89 13.94 2.78
N LEU A 140 -4.63 13.68 3.14
CA LEU A 140 -3.46 14.04 2.36
C LEU A 140 -3.11 12.87 1.42
N LEU A 141 -2.96 13.18 0.13
CA LEU A 141 -2.80 12.20 -0.93
C LEU A 141 -1.40 12.29 -1.51
N PHE A 142 -0.79 11.13 -1.79
CA PHE A 142 0.32 11.06 -2.74
C PHE A 142 -0.23 11.37 -4.14
N ALA A 143 0.50 12.19 -4.87
CA ALA A 143 0.05 12.78 -6.11
C ALA A 143 1.21 12.84 -7.11
N ASP A 144 0.93 12.35 -8.31
CA ASP A 144 1.81 12.52 -9.48
C ASP A 144 1.15 13.50 -10.45
N TRP A 145 1.97 14.30 -11.13
CA TRP A 145 1.51 15.15 -12.24
C TRP A 145 2.32 14.85 -13.49
N ALA A 146 1.65 14.98 -14.64
CA ALA A 146 2.28 14.87 -15.94
C ALA A 146 3.17 16.10 -16.24
N ASP A 147 4.07 15.93 -17.21
CA ASP A 147 4.77 17.03 -17.83
C ASP A 147 3.82 18.04 -18.48
N SER A 148 4.27 19.28 -18.56
CA SER A 148 3.53 20.39 -19.12
C SER A 148 4.47 21.27 -19.93
N ASP A 149 4.27 21.28 -21.24
CA ASP A 149 5.13 21.99 -22.18
C ASP A 149 4.52 23.32 -22.63
N THR A 150 5.37 24.23 -23.10
CA THR A 150 4.96 25.47 -23.77
C THR A 150 4.07 26.37 -22.88
N ASN A 151 4.36 26.44 -21.58
CA ASN A 151 3.63 27.28 -20.63
C ASN A 151 3.99 28.76 -20.82
N ALA A 152 3.03 29.55 -21.32
CA ALA A 152 3.29 30.94 -21.70
C ALA A 152 3.63 31.86 -20.51
N ILE A 153 4.75 32.58 -20.62
CA ILE A 153 5.20 33.57 -19.63
C ILE A 153 5.09 34.96 -20.24
N SER A 154 4.20 35.80 -19.69
CA SER A 154 4.06 37.19 -20.17
C SER A 154 5.24 38.07 -19.76
N ASP A 155 5.59 39.05 -20.60
CA ASP A 155 6.69 39.97 -20.35
C ASP A 155 6.52 40.81 -19.08
N GLY A 156 7.65 41.20 -18.49
CA GLY A 156 7.75 42.27 -17.50
C GLY A 156 7.02 42.00 -16.19
N THR A 157 6.51 40.80 -15.96
CA THR A 157 5.82 40.40 -14.73
C THR A 157 6.23 39.01 -14.30
N ALA A 158 6.40 38.83 -12.98
CA ALA A 158 6.66 37.51 -12.42
C ALA A 158 5.44 36.60 -12.59
N LYS A 159 5.71 35.35 -12.96
CA LYS A 159 4.76 34.25 -12.95
C LYS A 159 5.18 33.24 -11.89
N PHE A 160 4.19 32.70 -11.21
CA PHE A 160 4.38 31.71 -10.16
C PHE A 160 3.92 30.37 -10.71
N VAL A 161 4.81 29.39 -10.71
CA VAL A 161 4.55 28.06 -11.23
C VAL A 161 4.39 27.11 -10.05
N GLY A 162 3.38 26.26 -10.12
CA GLY A 162 3.06 25.33 -9.05
C GLY A 162 2.21 24.18 -9.54
N ILE A 163 1.83 23.33 -8.61
CA ILE A 163 0.95 22.19 -8.85
C ILE A 163 -0.37 22.44 -8.15
N GLU A 164 -1.48 22.14 -8.81
CA GLU A 164 -2.82 22.20 -8.22
C GLU A 164 -3.54 20.85 -8.35
N TYR A 165 -4.43 20.60 -7.39
CA TYR A 165 -5.36 19.49 -7.45
C TYR A 165 -6.44 19.75 -8.51
N ASN A 166 -6.51 18.91 -9.54
CA ASN A 166 -7.50 19.00 -10.60
C ASN A 166 -8.33 17.70 -10.70
N ALA A 167 -9.31 17.59 -9.80
CA ALA A 167 -10.30 16.50 -9.77
C ALA A 167 -9.71 15.07 -9.79
N GLY A 168 -8.57 14.86 -9.14
CA GLY A 168 -7.85 13.58 -9.09
C GLY A 168 -6.72 13.44 -10.10
N SER A 169 -6.54 14.42 -10.99
CA SER A 169 -5.43 14.51 -11.94
C SER A 169 -4.64 15.80 -11.69
N PRO A 170 -3.71 15.83 -10.71
CA PRO A 170 -2.88 16.99 -10.43
C PRO A 170 -2.20 17.54 -11.69
N GLN A 171 -2.11 18.87 -11.79
CA GLN A 171 -1.57 19.53 -12.98
C GLN A 171 -0.68 20.73 -12.63
N VAL A 172 0.20 21.06 -13.57
CA VAL A 172 0.99 22.29 -13.54
C VAL A 172 0.09 23.49 -13.81
N VAL A 173 0.24 24.55 -13.01
CA VAL A 173 -0.49 25.81 -13.18
C VAL A 173 0.47 26.99 -13.09
N VAL A 174 0.24 27.99 -13.95
CA VAL A 174 0.97 29.25 -13.96
C VAL A 174 0.04 30.37 -13.48
N LYS A 175 0.34 30.96 -12.33
CA LYS A 175 -0.43 32.04 -11.72
C LYS A 175 0.25 33.40 -11.92
N ALA A 176 -0.55 34.44 -12.12
CA ALA A 176 -0.06 35.82 -12.22
C ALA A 176 0.30 36.43 -10.85
N THR A 177 -0.21 35.86 -9.76
CA THR A 177 -0.03 36.31 -8.38
C THR A 177 0.25 35.12 -7.49
N ASN A 178 1.03 35.33 -6.44
CA ASN A 178 1.38 34.30 -5.48
C ASN A 178 0.23 34.10 -4.48
N THR A 179 -0.70 33.19 -4.79
CA THR A 179 -1.92 32.91 -4.00
C THR A 179 -2.05 31.41 -3.69
N TRP A 180 -0.94 30.76 -3.32
CA TRP A 180 -0.97 29.34 -2.95
C TRP A 180 -1.61 29.14 -1.57
N ASP A 181 -2.43 28.11 -1.42
CA ASP A 181 -3.10 27.76 -0.16
C ASP A 181 -2.33 26.72 0.67
N TYR A 182 -1.35 26.05 0.05
CA TYR A 182 -0.51 25.00 0.66
C TYR A 182 -1.31 23.76 1.11
N ASN A 183 -2.52 23.58 0.58
CA ASN A 183 -3.40 22.43 0.79
C ASN A 183 -3.78 21.80 -0.55
N THR A 184 -4.52 22.53 -1.39
CA THR A 184 -4.93 22.09 -2.73
C THR A 184 -3.94 22.46 -3.82
N ASP A 185 -3.03 23.39 -3.52
CA ASP A 185 -1.97 23.79 -4.42
C ASP A 185 -0.70 24.21 -3.66
N PHE A 186 0.44 24.21 -4.37
CA PHE A 186 1.72 24.68 -3.83
C PHE A 186 2.68 25.15 -4.93
N PRO A 187 3.64 26.05 -4.63
CA PRO A 187 4.64 26.51 -5.59
C PRO A 187 5.77 25.50 -5.82
N ILE A 188 6.26 25.45 -7.07
CA ILE A 188 7.53 24.79 -7.45
C ILE A 188 8.58 25.79 -7.91
N GLY A 189 8.18 27.01 -8.29
CA GLY A 189 9.11 28.06 -8.64
C GLY A 189 8.43 29.33 -9.14
N SER A 190 9.23 30.23 -9.68
CA SER A 190 8.76 31.45 -10.33
C SER A 190 9.61 31.79 -11.53
N VAL A 191 9.02 32.47 -12.50
CA VAL A 191 9.69 32.84 -13.75
C VAL A 191 9.39 34.29 -14.05
N VAL A 192 10.43 35.06 -14.38
CA VAL A 192 10.32 36.44 -14.85
C VAL A 192 10.83 36.49 -16.28
N ARG A 193 10.03 36.99 -17.21
CA ARG A 193 10.48 37.27 -18.57
C ARG A 193 10.85 38.74 -18.71
N GLU A 194 12.03 38.99 -19.26
CA GLU A 194 12.51 40.31 -19.64
C GLU A 194 12.85 40.31 -21.13
N GLY A 195 11.92 40.76 -21.96
CA GLY A 195 12.05 40.70 -23.41
C GLY A 195 12.10 39.25 -23.90
N THR A 196 13.27 38.80 -24.36
CA THR A 196 13.52 37.43 -24.83
C THR A 196 14.22 36.55 -23.81
N THR A 197 14.59 37.07 -22.64
CA THR A 197 15.30 36.31 -21.61
C THR A 197 14.33 35.86 -20.53
N LEU A 198 14.39 34.57 -20.18
CA LEU A 198 13.67 34.00 -19.05
C LEU A 198 14.61 33.86 -17.86
N HIS A 199 14.20 34.43 -16.73
CA HIS A 199 14.84 34.25 -15.43
C HIS A 199 14.02 33.25 -14.63
N ILE A 200 14.46 31.99 -14.63
CA ILE A 200 13.80 30.89 -13.92
C ILE A 200 14.39 30.78 -12.52
N SER A 201 13.54 30.89 -11.51
CA SER A 201 13.86 30.65 -10.11
C SER A 201 13.16 29.37 -9.66
N GLN A 202 13.89 28.26 -9.71
CA GLN A 202 13.45 27.01 -9.11
C GLN A 202 13.46 27.15 -7.59
N ALA A 203 12.30 26.97 -6.96
CA ALA A 203 12.12 27.18 -5.52
C ALA A 203 10.93 26.35 -5.04
N GLU A 204 11.17 25.06 -4.86
CA GLU A 204 10.13 24.10 -4.54
C GLU A 204 9.67 24.21 -3.09
N HIS A 205 8.37 24.05 -2.87
CA HIS A 205 7.84 23.78 -1.54
C HIS A 205 8.14 22.34 -1.12
N ALA A 206 9.43 22.05 -0.91
CA ALA A 206 9.93 20.71 -0.66
C ALA A 206 9.48 20.18 0.71
N ILE A 207 8.82 19.01 0.69
CA ILE A 207 8.39 18.29 1.90
C ILE A 207 9.07 16.92 2.04
N GLY A 208 9.67 16.43 0.95
CA GLY A 208 10.55 15.26 0.99
C GLY A 208 11.72 15.52 1.95
N ASP A 209 11.94 14.59 2.88
CA ASP A 209 13.02 14.67 3.88
C ASP A 209 13.03 15.96 4.73
N HIS A 210 11.86 16.60 4.93
CA HIS A 210 11.78 17.88 5.65
C HIS A 210 12.32 17.80 7.09
N ALA A 211 12.20 16.66 7.77
CA ALA A 211 12.75 16.48 9.11
C ALA A 211 14.27 16.62 9.15
N ASN A 212 14.98 16.05 8.18
CA ASN A 212 16.43 16.20 8.04
C ASN A 212 16.79 17.64 7.70
N PHE A 213 16.08 18.29 6.76
CA PHE A 213 16.33 19.69 6.44
C PHE A 213 16.12 20.62 7.65
N MET A 214 15.10 20.37 8.48
CA MET A 214 14.92 21.11 9.73
C MET A 214 16.08 20.89 10.71
N ILE A 215 16.56 19.65 10.87
CA ILE A 215 17.70 19.33 11.73
C ILE A 215 18.96 20.04 11.24
N GLN A 216 19.26 19.98 9.94
CA GLN A 216 20.41 20.66 9.34
C GLN A 216 20.30 22.17 9.54
N ARG A 217 19.12 22.75 9.26
CA ARG A 217 18.89 24.17 9.46
C ARG A 217 19.09 24.59 10.91
N LEU A 218 18.55 23.82 11.85
CA LEU A 218 18.71 24.05 13.28
C LEU A 218 20.19 23.96 13.70
N TYR A 219 20.91 22.97 13.19
CA TYR A 219 22.33 22.80 13.45
C TYR A 219 23.16 23.98 12.92
N GLU A 220 22.79 24.56 11.77
CA GLU A 220 23.46 25.74 11.23
C GLU A 220 23.17 27.02 12.01
N VAL A 221 21.90 27.27 12.36
CA VAL A 221 21.48 28.56 12.93
C VAL A 221 21.49 28.61 14.45
N GLN A 222 21.40 27.46 15.13
CA GLN A 222 21.24 27.38 16.58
C GLN A 222 22.28 26.51 17.27
N LYS A 223 23.41 26.22 16.61
CA LYS A 223 24.50 25.41 17.17
C LYS A 223 24.94 25.81 18.58
N PHE A 224 24.87 27.10 18.89
CA PHE A 224 25.30 27.67 20.18
C PHE A 224 24.15 28.40 20.91
N ALA A 225 22.90 27.95 20.73
CA ALA A 225 21.76 28.56 21.42
C ALA A 225 21.88 28.37 22.95
N ARG A 226 21.79 29.49 23.69
CA ARG A 226 21.82 29.52 25.15
C ARG A 226 20.48 29.09 25.72
N ASP A 227 20.50 28.36 26.83
CA ASP A 227 19.33 28.19 27.68
C ASP A 227 18.97 29.52 28.37
N ASN A 228 17.90 30.14 27.91
CA ASN A 228 17.37 31.40 28.45
C ASN A 228 16.52 31.21 29.72
N ILE A 229 16.15 29.98 30.08
CA ILE A 229 15.35 29.68 31.29
C ILE A 229 16.28 29.41 32.48
N THR A 230 17.34 28.62 32.28
CA THR A 230 18.24 28.21 33.37
C THR A 230 19.51 29.07 33.46
N GLY A 231 19.71 30.00 32.51
CA GLY A 231 20.78 30.99 32.57
C GLY A 231 22.16 30.42 32.22
N GLY A 232 22.37 30.02 30.97
CA GLY A 232 23.68 29.53 30.49
C GLY A 232 24.84 30.52 30.65
N LEU A 233 26.09 30.04 30.64
CA LEU A 233 27.31 30.87 30.85
C LEU A 233 27.48 31.95 29.78
N ILE A 234 27.69 33.21 30.21
CA ILE A 234 28.07 34.33 29.34
C ILE A 234 29.60 34.39 29.29
N LEU A 235 30.19 34.21 28.11
CA LEU A 235 31.63 34.38 27.89
C LEU A 235 31.87 35.76 27.27
N GLY A 236 32.41 36.70 28.06
CA GLY A 236 32.91 37.98 27.56
C GLY A 236 31.92 39.15 27.55
N GLU A 237 31.18 39.38 28.65
CA GLU A 237 30.63 40.73 28.88
C GLU A 237 31.77 41.64 29.39
N ASP A 238 32.15 42.66 28.62
CA ASP A 238 33.07 43.68 29.10
C ASP A 238 32.32 44.62 30.04
N GLY A 239 32.67 44.59 31.33
CA GLY A 239 32.09 45.42 32.38
C GLY A 239 32.50 46.90 32.33
N ALA A 240 33.11 47.37 31.24
CA ALA A 240 33.76 48.69 31.18
C ALA A 240 33.00 49.81 30.44
N ASN A 241 31.72 49.66 30.07
CA ASN A 241 30.92 50.76 29.50
C ASN A 241 29.56 50.93 30.20
N ARG A 242 29.60 51.34 31.47
CA ARG A 242 28.48 52.03 32.14
C ARG A 242 28.90 53.43 32.54
#